data_AF-A0A7W0MPY9-F1
#
_entry.id   AF-A0A7W0MPY9-F1
#
_cell.length_a   1.000
_cell.length_b   1.000
_cell.length_c   1.000
_cell.angle_alpha   90.00
_cell.angle_beta   90.00
_cell.angle_gamma   90.00
#
_symmetry.space_group_name_H-M   'P 1'
#
loop_
_entity.id
_entity.type
_entity.pdbx_description
1 polymer ?
#
loop_
_entity_poly.entity_id
_entity_poly.type
_entity_poly.pdbx_seq_one_letter_code
_entity_poly.pdbx_strand_id
1 'polypeptide(L)'
;MPAPPTFQGFSDPLALVDRTDLPYEERLAILQEWQAELARTEASDAEREALQGAIHALEMGAEVQNDGPEAAPEDAGYGAGERD
;
A
#
# COMPACT_ATOMS: atom_id res chain seq x y z
N MET A 1 9.95 -15.59 17.23
CA MET A 1 10.05 -14.57 16.17
C MET A 1 10.14 -13.23 16.88
N PRO A 2 11.13 -12.36 16.56
CA PRO A 2 11.13 -11.00 17.09
C PRO A 2 9.85 -10.28 16.63
N ALA A 3 9.29 -9.44 17.50
CA ALA A 3 8.14 -8.61 17.14
C ALA A 3 8.59 -7.51 16.15
N PRO A 4 7.76 -7.14 15.16
CA PRO A 4 8.12 -6.06 14.24
C PRO A 4 8.36 -4.76 15.01
N PRO A 5 9.26 -3.88 14.54
CA PRO A 5 9.48 -2.58 15.15
C PRO A 5 8.17 -1.79 15.11
N THR A 6 7.78 -1.22 16.24
CA THR A 6 6.60 -0.35 16.28
C THR A 6 6.87 0.96 15.56
N PHE A 7 6.03 1.32 14.59
CA PHE A 7 6.07 2.61 13.90
C PHE A 7 4.81 3.41 14.20
N GLN A 8 4.96 4.60 14.77
CA GLN A 8 3.83 5.48 15.16
C GLN A 8 2.74 4.79 16.01
N GLY A 9 3.11 3.79 16.82
CA GLY A 9 2.18 3.01 17.65
C GLY A 9 1.60 1.77 16.98
N PHE A 10 1.91 1.52 15.69
CA PHE A 10 1.53 0.32 14.97
C PHE A 10 2.65 -0.73 15.07
N SER A 11 2.30 -1.94 15.48
CA SER A 11 3.23 -3.08 15.56
C SER A 11 3.06 -4.09 14.43
N ASP A 12 2.02 -3.94 13.62
CA ASP A 12 1.68 -4.86 12.54
C ASP A 12 1.24 -4.06 11.29
N PRO A 13 1.99 -4.17 10.17
CA PRO A 13 1.61 -3.57 8.90
C PRO A 13 0.24 -4.03 8.39
N LEU A 14 -0.15 -5.29 8.62
CA LEU A 14 -1.44 -5.82 8.16
C LEU A 14 -2.61 -5.22 8.93
N ALA A 15 -2.42 -4.88 10.20
CA ALA A 15 -3.43 -4.17 10.98
C ALA A 15 -3.75 -2.80 10.38
N LEU A 16 -2.79 -2.16 9.70
CA LEU A 16 -2.99 -0.90 8.96
C LEU A 16 -3.84 -1.10 7.70
N VAL A 17 -3.68 -2.24 7.02
CA VAL A 17 -4.48 -2.61 5.83
C VAL A 17 -5.96 -2.76 6.20
N ASP A 18 -6.23 -3.48 7.28
CA ASP A 18 -7.60 -3.78 7.74
C ASP A 18 -8.33 -2.58 8.39
N ARG A 19 -7.65 -1.45 8.61
CA ARG A 19 -8.29 -0.26 9.20
C ARG A 19 -9.27 0.35 8.22
N THR A 20 -10.51 0.52 8.65
CA THR A 20 -11.57 1.19 7.88
C THR A 20 -11.89 2.59 8.39
N ASP A 21 -11.28 3.00 9.51
CA ASP A 21 -11.42 4.34 10.08
C ASP A 21 -10.49 5.37 9.44
N LEU A 22 -9.54 4.93 8.61
CA LEU A 22 -8.66 5.78 7.82
C LEU A 22 -8.94 5.62 6.33
N PRO A 23 -8.88 6.70 5.53
CA PRO A 23 -8.94 6.61 4.08
C PRO A 23 -7.74 5.81 3.55
N TYR A 24 -7.91 5.21 2.37
CA TYR A 24 -6.85 4.47 1.67
C TYR A 24 -5.52 5.24 1.59
N GLU A 25 -5.58 6.50 1.17
CA GLU A 25 -4.39 7.33 0.95
C GLU A 25 -3.58 7.54 2.24
N GLU A 26 -4.27 7.69 3.37
CA GLU A 26 -3.64 7.85 4.68
C GLU A 26 -3.01 6.52 5.15
N ARG A 27 -3.69 5.39 4.95
CA ARG A 27 -3.10 4.06 5.22
C ARG A 27 -1.85 3.81 4.39
N LEU A 28 -1.90 4.14 3.10
CA LEU A 28 -0.77 3.98 2.18
C LEU A 28 0.40 4.87 2.58
N ALA A 29 0.14 6.14 2.90
CA ALA A 29 1.17 7.08 3.35
C ALA A 29 1.92 6.58 4.60
N ILE A 30 1.18 6.09 5.60
CA ILE A 30 1.78 5.53 6.82
C ILE A 30 2.67 4.31 6.51
N LEU A 31 2.22 3.40 5.63
CA LEU A 31 3.01 2.23 5.24
C LEU A 31 4.28 2.62 4.46
N GLN A 32 4.20 3.62 3.58
CA GLN A 32 5.36 4.13 2.84
C GLN A 32 6.37 4.86 3.75
N GLU A 33 5.88 5.64 4.72
CA GLU A 33 6.74 6.26 5.74
C GLU A 33 7.45 5.20 6.60
N TRP A 34 6.73 4.16 7.01
CA TRP A 34 7.32 3.04 7.73
C TRP A 34 8.40 2.35 6.88
N GLN A 35 8.19 2.23 5.57
CA GLN A 35 9.18 1.62 4.67
C GLN A 35 10.44 2.45 4.57
N ALA A 36 10.30 3.77 4.47
CA ALA A 36 11.43 4.69 4.50
C ALA A 36 12.19 4.62 5.84
N GLU A 37 11.49 4.41 6.95
CA GLU A 37 12.13 4.23 8.26
C GLU A 37 12.88 2.89 8.35
N LEU A 38 12.29 1.78 7.89
CA LEU A 38 12.97 0.48 7.84
C LEU A 38 14.21 0.49 6.93
N ALA A 39 14.27 1.38 5.94
CA ALA A 39 15.44 1.58 5.10
C ALA A 39 16.56 2.38 5.82
N ARG A 40 16.20 3.23 6.78
CA ARG A 40 17.14 4.01 7.62
C ARG A 40 17.64 3.21 8.81
N THR A 41 16.84 2.28 9.30
CA THR A 41 17.20 1.38 10.41
C THR A 41 17.80 0.07 9.90
N GLU A 42 18.58 -0.64 10.72
CA GLU A 42 19.04 -2.02 10.44
C GLU A 42 17.90 -3.04 10.59
N ALA A 43 16.76 -2.78 9.95
CA ALA A 43 15.63 -3.69 9.91
C ALA A 43 15.99 -4.97 9.15
N SER A 44 15.47 -6.09 9.64
CA SER A 44 15.63 -7.40 9.01
C SER A 44 14.88 -7.48 7.68
N ASP A 45 15.34 -8.37 6.80
CA ASP A 45 14.67 -8.60 5.52
C ASP A 45 13.24 -9.11 5.71
N ALA A 46 12.97 -9.86 6.78
CA ALA A 46 11.62 -10.31 7.13
C ALA A 46 10.66 -9.15 7.45
N GLU A 47 11.14 -8.10 8.13
CA GLU A 47 10.33 -6.91 8.44
C GLU A 47 10.05 -6.09 7.18
N ARG A 48 11.04 -5.98 6.29
CA ARG A 48 10.89 -5.30 5.01
C ARG A 48 9.91 -6.03 4.09
N GLU A 49 9.99 -7.36 4.03
CA GLU A 49 9.10 -8.20 3.23
C GLU A 49 7.66 -8.15 3.77
N ALA A 50 7.47 -8.21 5.10
CA ALA A 50 6.16 -8.08 5.72
C ALA A 50 5.49 -6.74 5.38
N LEU A 51 6.27 -5.64 5.44
CA LEU A 51 5.75 -4.32 5.11
C LEU A 51 5.42 -4.17 3.61
N GLN A 52 6.27 -4.70 2.72
CA GLN A 52 5.97 -4.73 1.29
C GLN A 52 4.71 -5.55 0.99
N GLY A 53 4.54 -6.69 1.66
CA GLY A 53 3.32 -7.50 1.55
C GLY A 53 2.07 -6.75 1.98
N ALA A 54 2.14 -5.96 3.05
CA ALA A 54 1.02 -5.13 3.50
C ALA A 54 0.66 -4.01 2.53
N ILE A 55 1.66 -3.32 1.95
CA ILE A 55 1.43 -2.31 0.91
C ILE A 55 0.70 -2.95 -0.28
N HIS A 56 1.21 -4.08 -0.78
CA HIS A 56 0.59 -4.79 -1.89
C HIS A 56 -0.84 -5.27 -1.57
N ALA A 57 -1.08 -5.75 -0.35
CA ALA A 57 -2.40 -6.16 0.10
C ALA A 57 -3.39 -4.98 0.15
N LEU A 58 -2.94 -3.81 0.59
CA LEU A 58 -3.75 -2.60 0.60
C LEU A 58 -4.12 -2.15 -0.82
N GLU A 59 -3.15 -2.11 -1.73
CA GLU A 59 -3.35 -1.74 -3.14
C GLU A 59 -4.35 -2.68 -3.83
N MET A 60 -4.13 -4.00 -3.73
CA MET A 60 -5.03 -5.02 -4.29
C MET A 60 -6.43 -4.97 -3.65
N GLY A 61 -6.51 -4.77 -2.33
CA GLY A 61 -7.77 -4.65 -1.62
C GLY A 61 -8.57 -3.40 -2.00
N ALA A 62 -7.88 -2.31 -2.33
CA ALA A 62 -8.48 -1.05 -2.76
C ALA A 62 -9.05 -1.15 -4.18
N GLU A 63 -8.36 -1.84 -5.10
CA GLU A 63 -8.86 -2.13 -6.45
C GLU A 63 -10.17 -2.94 -6.39
N VAL A 64 -10.26 -3.93 -5.49
CA VAL A 64 -11.46 -4.77 -5.34
C VAL A 64 -12.62 -4.03 -4.68
N GLN A 65 -12.34 -3.13 -3.72
CA GLN A 65 -13.36 -2.43 -2.92
C GLN A 65 -13.79 -1.09 -3.50
N ASN A 66 -13.20 -0.65 -4.63
CA ASN A 66 -13.39 0.70 -5.18
C ASN A 66 -13.01 1.80 -4.18
N ASP A 67 -12.08 1.47 -3.28
CA ASP A 67 -11.56 2.34 -2.22
C ASP A 67 -10.17 2.91 -2.60
N GLY A 68 -9.71 2.61 -3.82
CA GLY A 68 -8.49 3.13 -4.40
C GLY A 68 -8.62 4.60 -4.80
N PRO A 69 -7.50 5.26 -5.13
CA PRO A 69 -7.53 6.62 -5.65
C PRO A 69 -8.40 6.63 -6.90
N GLU A 70 -9.22 7.67 -7.05
CA GLU A 70 -10.09 7.86 -8.23
C GLU A 70 -9.22 7.64 -9.47
N ALA A 71 -9.41 6.51 -10.14
CA ALA A 71 -8.55 6.09 -11.23
C ALA A 71 -8.48 7.27 -12.20
N ALA A 72 -7.29 7.87 -12.35
CA ALA A 72 -7.08 8.89 -13.35
C ALA A 72 -7.65 8.31 -14.66
N PRO A 73 -8.55 9.02 -15.36
CA PRO A 73 -9.31 8.44 -16.45
C PRO A 73 -8.32 7.75 -17.36
N GLU A 74 -8.48 6.44 -17.52
CA GLU A 74 -7.80 5.69 -18.54
C GLU A 74 -8.04 6.47 -19.82
N ASP A 75 -7.00 7.17 -20.31
CA ASP A 75 -7.01 7.77 -21.63
C ASP A 75 -7.04 6.57 -22.57
N ALA A 76 -8.26 6.09 -22.79
CA ALA A 76 -8.63 5.11 -23.77
C ALA A 76 -8.48 5.76 -25.14
N GLY A 77 -7.26 6.14 -25.49
CA GLY A 77 -6.82 6.45 -26.83
C GLY A 77 -6.57 5.17 -27.62
N TYR A 78 -7.46 4.18 -27.54
CA TYR A 78 -7.52 3.07 -28.48
C TYR A 78 -8.96 2.79 -28.89
N GLY A 79 -9.39 3.53 -29.91
CA GLY A 79 -10.47 3.17 -30.82
C GLY A 79 -10.08 3.71 -32.20
N ALA A 80 -9.38 2.93 -33.03
CA ALA A 80 -9.98 2.06 -34.04
C ALA A 80 -10.81 2.84 -35.07
N GLY A 81 -10.19 3.10 -36.23
CA GLY A 81 -10.82 3.62 -37.44
C GLY A 81 -10.00 3.19 -38.65
N GLU A 82 -10.23 1.95 -39.05
CA GLU A 82 -9.72 1.30 -40.25
C GLU A 82 -10.25 1.98 -41.55
N ARG A 83 -9.40 2.05 -42.59
CA ARG A 83 -9.65 2.26 -44.05
C ARG A 83 -10.07 3.65 -44.56
N ASP A 84 -9.20 4.28 -45.34
CA ASP A 84 -9.23 4.22 -46.82
C ASP A 84 -7.82 4.44 -47.41
#